data_AF-A0A7Y6UF43-F1
#
_entry.id   AF-A0A7Y6UF43-F1
#
_cell.length_a   1.000
_cell.length_b   1.000
_cell.length_c   1.000
_cell.angle_alpha   90.00
_cell.angle_beta   90.00
_cell.angle_gamma   90.00
#
_symmetry.space_group_name_H-M   'P 1'
#
loop_
_entity.id
_entity.type
_entity.pdbx_description
1 polymer ?
#
loop_
_entity_poly.entity_id
_entity_poly.type
_entity_poly.pdbx_seq_one_letter_code
_entity_poly.pdbx_strand_id
1 'polypeptide(L)'
;MRKVLFALCLLAAACGKKKEESSSAKATTEAKDDDKAKAPEEKPKQPLTAAWIGKTVAPPGELAKLKPGMKMDEAKKASPLAGQAGTQESEIQDVSYAVQAQPNDTIDVMIYLPGDKKAVIEEAWGKGQDVDRGGKPVTVWFNADTGVRAAWSVGSDNGGELRFEAYTPLAKLLGEGPQIAALAKPFAGKTQDELKTVYPELVADDRVELPATEWEFGGSTPLSPYPMDGKIESLAFSIPFKTAEQQAEIMKVIETKWGKAKGKVDFTEGAFVYNKKDPHIEVTQPDGGYNKDKITIRIGGK
;
A
#
# COMPACT_ATOMS: atom_id res chain seq x y z
N MET A 1 28.76 28.07 -34.24
CA MET A 1 28.39 29.41 -33.73
C MET A 1 26.94 29.71 -34.12
N ARG A 2 26.00 29.57 -33.19
CA ARG A 2 24.62 30.07 -33.33
C ARG A 2 24.21 30.65 -31.97
N LYS A 3 24.01 31.97 -31.95
CA LYS A 3 23.49 32.73 -30.81
C LYS A 3 21.98 32.57 -30.81
N VAL A 4 21.40 32.17 -29.67
CA VAL A 4 19.97 32.36 -29.41
C VAL A 4 19.83 33.08 -28.08
N LEU A 5 19.31 34.30 -28.19
CA LEU A 5 18.93 35.23 -27.14
C LEU A 5 17.77 34.62 -26.32
N PHE A 6 17.89 34.59 -24.99
CA PHE A 6 16.74 34.45 -24.10
C PHE A 6 16.45 35.82 -23.49
N ALA A 7 15.28 36.36 -23.83
CA ALA A 7 14.75 37.60 -23.29
C ALA A 7 14.15 37.33 -21.91
N LEU A 8 14.61 38.12 -20.94
CA LEU A 8 14.16 38.20 -19.57
C LEU A 8 12.93 39.13 -19.52
N CYS A 9 11.75 38.62 -19.14
CA CYS A 9 10.60 39.46 -18.82
C CYS A 9 10.35 39.41 -17.30
N LEU A 10 10.76 40.48 -16.61
CA LEU A 10 10.22 40.87 -15.33
C LEU A 10 8.85 41.53 -15.55
N LEU A 11 7.84 41.13 -14.78
CA LEU A 11 6.66 41.96 -14.53
C LEU A 11 6.45 42.08 -13.03
N ALA A 12 6.51 43.33 -12.57
CA ALA A 12 6.26 43.76 -11.21
C ALA A 12 4.81 44.24 -11.04
N ALA A 13 4.32 44.08 -9.81
CA ALA A 13 3.36 44.91 -9.07
C ALA A 13 1.96 45.20 -9.64
N ALA A 14 0.93 44.82 -8.89
CA ALA A 14 -0.23 45.68 -8.64
C ALA A 14 -0.91 45.32 -7.30
N CYS A 15 -0.74 46.19 -6.30
CA CYS A 15 -1.62 46.29 -5.15
C CYS A 15 -3.02 46.77 -5.59
N GLY A 16 -4.07 46.13 -5.09
CA GLY A 16 -5.46 46.57 -5.27
C GLY A 16 -6.29 46.31 -4.01
N LYS A 17 -6.24 47.26 -3.08
CA LYS A 17 -7.21 47.41 -1.98
C LYS A 17 -8.61 47.65 -2.56
N LYS A 18 -9.61 46.86 -2.16
CA LYS A 18 -11.00 47.33 -2.17
C LYS A 18 -11.70 46.92 -0.87
N LYS A 19 -12.08 47.97 -0.15
CA LYS A 19 -12.80 48.00 1.12
C LYS A 19 -14.29 47.99 0.75
N GLU A 20 -15.04 46.97 1.15
CA GLU A 20 -16.50 47.02 1.15
C GLU A 20 -16.98 46.97 2.60
N GLU A 21 -17.57 48.10 3.00
CA GLU A 21 -18.36 48.27 4.20
C GLU A 21 -19.70 47.57 3.98
N SER A 22 -20.02 46.61 4.85
CA SER A 22 -21.36 46.06 4.99
C SER A 22 -21.77 46.22 6.44
N SER A 23 -22.58 47.25 6.66
CA SER A 23 -23.35 47.51 7.87
C SER A 23 -24.56 46.58 7.87
N SER A 24 -24.65 45.65 8.83
CA SER A 24 -25.90 44.96 9.14
C SER A 24 -26.23 45.13 10.62
N ALA A 25 -27.53 45.30 10.84
CA ALA A 25 -28.13 45.85 12.03
C ALA A 25 -28.02 44.91 13.25
N LYS A 26 -27.81 45.56 14.40
CA LYS A 26 -27.89 44.98 15.74
C LYS A 26 -29.37 44.83 16.10
N ALA A 27 -29.93 43.63 15.90
CA ALA A 27 -31.23 43.24 16.45
C ALA A 27 -30.97 42.49 17.76
N THR A 28 -31.29 43.13 18.88
CA THR A 28 -31.31 42.53 20.20
C THR A 28 -32.58 41.70 20.33
N THR A 29 -32.47 40.38 20.31
CA THR A 29 -33.57 39.47 20.64
C THR A 29 -33.24 38.84 21.98
N GLU A 30 -33.92 39.29 23.04
CA GLU A 30 -34.02 38.57 24.31
C GLU A 30 -34.74 37.25 24.05
N ALA A 31 -34.02 36.14 24.14
CA ALA A 31 -34.59 34.80 24.14
C ALA A 31 -34.52 34.27 25.57
N LYS A 32 -35.70 33.91 26.08
CA LYS A 32 -35.96 33.27 27.35
C LYS A 32 -35.10 32.02 27.53
N ASP A 33 -34.45 31.94 28.70
CA ASP A 33 -34.18 30.69 29.40
C ASP A 33 -35.48 29.87 29.45
N ASP A 34 -35.45 28.64 28.95
CA ASP A 34 -36.10 27.46 29.52
C ASP A 34 -35.79 26.23 28.65
N ASP A 35 -35.51 25.10 29.31
CA ASP A 35 -35.17 23.77 28.79
C ASP A 35 -33.76 23.54 28.20
N LYS A 36 -32.78 23.61 29.10
CA LYS A 36 -31.52 22.85 28.98
C LYS A 36 -31.84 21.35 29.06
N ALA A 37 -32.19 20.76 27.93
CA ALA A 37 -32.30 19.31 27.77
C ALA A 37 -31.03 18.66 28.31
N LYS A 38 -31.17 17.86 29.37
CA LYS A 38 -30.09 17.07 29.96
C LYS A 38 -29.51 16.21 28.84
N ALA A 39 -28.25 16.46 28.47
CA ALA A 39 -27.56 15.67 27.46
C ALA A 39 -27.71 14.18 27.83
N PRO A 40 -28.09 13.31 26.90
CA PRO A 40 -28.25 11.89 27.17
C PRO A 40 -26.95 11.37 27.79
N GLU A 41 -27.10 10.68 28.92
CA GLU A 41 -25.99 10.12 29.70
C GLU A 41 -25.24 9.13 28.79
N GLU A 42 -24.05 9.51 28.33
CA GLU A 42 -23.23 8.66 27.46
C GLU A 42 -22.88 7.38 28.20
N LYS A 43 -23.18 6.23 27.59
CA LYS A 43 -22.78 4.94 28.14
C LYS A 43 -21.26 4.88 28.24
N PRO A 44 -20.68 4.37 29.34
CA PRO A 44 -19.23 4.23 29.47
C PRO A 44 -18.66 3.40 28.32
N LYS A 45 -17.65 3.94 27.63
CA LYS A 45 -16.89 3.21 26.60
C LYS A 45 -16.06 2.09 27.23
N GLN A 46 -15.85 0.99 26.48
CA GLN A 46 -15.03 -0.14 26.94
C GLN A 46 -13.53 0.20 26.84
N PRO A 47 -12.67 -0.34 27.72
CA PRO A 47 -11.23 -0.10 27.62
C PRO A 47 -10.60 -0.78 26.39
N LEU A 48 -9.62 -0.13 25.77
CA LEU A 48 -8.77 -0.75 24.73
C LEU A 48 -7.88 -1.83 25.36
N THR A 49 -8.01 -3.06 24.86
CA THR A 49 -7.25 -4.22 25.34
C THR A 49 -6.72 -5.08 24.18
N ALA A 50 -5.68 -5.88 24.44
CA ALA A 50 -5.17 -6.84 23.47
C ALA A 50 -6.24 -7.87 23.06
N ALA A 51 -7.16 -8.20 23.97
CA ALA A 51 -8.28 -9.11 23.69
C ALA A 51 -9.25 -8.53 22.63
N TRP A 52 -9.48 -7.22 22.64
CA TRP A 52 -10.29 -6.55 21.62
C TRP A 52 -9.59 -6.56 20.25
N ILE A 53 -8.27 -6.31 20.22
CA ILE A 53 -7.46 -6.39 18.99
C ILE A 53 -7.52 -7.82 18.40
N GLY A 54 -7.52 -8.84 19.27
CA GLY A 54 -7.60 -10.24 18.88
C GLY A 54 -6.24 -10.84 18.54
N LYS A 55 -6.18 -12.18 18.46
CA LYS A 55 -4.91 -12.93 18.35
C LYS A 55 -4.33 -13.01 16.94
N THR A 56 -5.05 -12.49 15.96
CA THR A 56 -4.73 -12.62 14.54
C THR A 56 -4.62 -11.24 13.93
N VAL A 57 -3.59 -10.99 13.10
CA VAL A 57 -3.46 -9.73 12.37
C VAL A 57 -4.60 -9.61 11.36
N ALA A 58 -5.64 -8.87 11.74
CA ALA A 58 -6.84 -8.58 10.97
C ALA A 58 -7.59 -7.41 11.64
N PRO A 59 -8.49 -6.71 10.93
CA PRO A 59 -9.36 -5.72 11.57
C PRO A 59 -10.18 -6.33 12.72
N PRO A 60 -10.20 -5.72 13.92
CA PRO A 60 -10.92 -6.21 15.09
C PRO A 60 -12.39 -5.81 15.11
N GLY A 61 -13.14 -6.38 16.06
CA GLY A 61 -14.50 -5.95 16.41
C GLY A 61 -15.47 -5.94 15.22
N GLU A 62 -16.21 -4.84 15.07
CA GLU A 62 -17.18 -4.64 13.98
C GLU A 62 -16.54 -4.53 12.59
N LEU A 63 -15.23 -4.24 12.52
CA LEU A 63 -14.47 -4.20 11.27
C LEU A 63 -14.06 -5.60 10.80
N ALA A 64 -14.19 -6.65 11.61
CA ALA A 64 -13.74 -8.00 11.28
C ALA A 64 -14.43 -8.62 10.03
N LYS A 65 -15.55 -8.04 9.58
CA LYS A 65 -16.23 -8.43 8.34
C LYS A 65 -15.58 -7.81 7.09
N LEU A 66 -14.78 -6.78 7.27
CA LEU A 66 -14.07 -6.08 6.20
C LEU A 66 -12.73 -6.75 5.95
N LYS A 67 -12.48 -7.09 4.69
CA LYS A 67 -11.19 -7.60 4.24
C LYS A 67 -10.47 -6.48 3.49
N PRO A 68 -9.29 -6.03 3.95
CA PRO A 68 -8.47 -5.11 3.16
C PRO A 68 -8.32 -5.62 1.72
N GLY A 69 -8.38 -4.73 0.73
CA GLY A 69 -8.30 -5.08 -0.68
C GLY A 69 -9.62 -5.56 -1.33
N MET A 70 -10.70 -5.78 -0.57
CA MET A 70 -12.02 -6.06 -1.19
C MET A 70 -12.59 -4.82 -1.87
N LYS A 71 -13.49 -4.99 -2.85
CA LYS A 71 -14.13 -3.86 -3.54
C LYS A 71 -15.07 -3.09 -2.62
N MET A 72 -15.16 -1.77 -2.79
CA MET A 72 -15.97 -0.90 -1.94
C MET A 72 -17.46 -1.31 -1.90
N ASP A 73 -18.01 -1.76 -3.03
CA ASP A 73 -19.39 -2.24 -3.10
C ASP A 73 -19.63 -3.54 -2.31
N GLU A 74 -18.63 -4.41 -2.26
CA GLU A 74 -18.67 -5.60 -1.40
C GLU A 74 -18.51 -5.20 0.08
N ALA A 75 -17.66 -4.22 0.37
CA ALA A 75 -17.42 -3.74 1.72
C ALA A 75 -18.69 -3.14 2.35
N LYS A 76 -19.43 -2.31 1.59
CA LYS A 76 -20.71 -1.73 2.01
C LYS A 76 -21.76 -2.79 2.32
N LYS A 77 -21.75 -3.93 1.60
CA LYS A 77 -22.64 -5.07 1.88
C LYS A 77 -22.22 -5.82 3.14
N ALA A 78 -20.91 -5.90 3.41
CA ALA A 78 -20.36 -6.60 4.56
C ALA A 78 -20.49 -5.81 5.87
N SER A 79 -20.38 -4.47 5.82
CA SER A 79 -20.51 -3.59 6.97
C SER A 79 -21.04 -2.20 6.59
N PRO A 80 -22.00 -1.63 7.36
CA PRO A 80 -22.48 -0.26 7.12
C PRO A 80 -21.36 0.78 7.27
N LEU A 81 -20.29 0.48 8.01
CA LEU A 81 -19.16 1.39 8.25
C LEU A 81 -18.40 1.73 6.97
N ALA A 82 -18.36 0.82 6.00
CA ALA A 82 -17.68 1.07 4.73
C ALA A 82 -18.38 2.12 3.85
N GLY A 83 -19.66 2.42 4.12
CA GLY A 83 -20.42 3.45 3.41
C GLY A 83 -20.37 4.83 4.08
N GLN A 84 -19.76 4.95 5.25
CA GLN A 84 -19.77 6.18 6.04
C GLN A 84 -18.56 7.05 5.70
N ALA A 85 -18.79 8.35 5.56
CA ALA A 85 -17.73 9.31 5.28
C ALA A 85 -17.01 9.72 6.57
N GLY A 86 -15.68 9.83 6.49
CA GLY A 86 -14.85 10.28 7.60
C GLY A 86 -14.68 9.24 8.71
N THR A 87 -14.11 9.70 9.81
CA THR A 87 -13.80 8.87 10.98
C THR A 87 -15.05 8.65 11.83
N GLN A 88 -15.26 7.41 12.27
CA GLN A 88 -16.37 7.01 13.13
C GLN A 88 -15.85 6.64 14.51
N GLU A 89 -16.57 7.07 15.54
CA GLU A 89 -16.27 6.76 16.92
C GLU A 89 -16.56 5.29 17.23
N SER A 90 -15.65 4.64 17.96
CA SER A 90 -15.88 3.30 18.48
C SER A 90 -16.54 3.32 19.86
N GLU A 91 -17.17 2.20 20.23
CA GLU A 91 -17.53 1.90 21.61
C GLU A 91 -16.32 1.65 22.53
N ILE A 92 -15.13 1.48 21.93
CA ILE A 92 -13.87 1.40 22.65
C ILE A 92 -13.34 2.80 22.92
N GLN A 93 -12.88 3.01 24.15
CA GLN A 93 -12.31 4.26 24.61
C GLN A 93 -11.11 4.66 23.75
N ASP A 94 -11.12 5.93 23.32
CA ASP A 94 -10.06 6.56 22.51
C ASP A 94 -9.77 5.87 21.18
N VAL A 95 -10.71 5.07 20.68
CA VAL A 95 -10.62 4.40 19.38
C VAL A 95 -11.63 5.00 18.42
N SER A 96 -11.15 5.27 17.21
CA SER A 96 -12.01 5.56 16.07
C SER A 96 -11.49 4.85 14.84
N TYR A 97 -12.31 4.72 13.82
CA TYR A 97 -11.93 4.01 12.60
C TYR A 97 -12.41 4.73 11.34
N ALA A 98 -11.73 4.45 10.24
CA ALA A 98 -12.12 4.91 8.91
C ALA A 98 -11.94 3.77 7.91
N VAL A 99 -12.87 3.70 6.95
CA VAL A 99 -12.76 2.84 5.77
C VAL A 99 -12.63 3.75 4.57
N GLN A 100 -11.55 3.62 3.81
CA GLN A 100 -11.29 4.48 2.65
C GLN A 100 -11.21 3.66 1.38
N ALA A 101 -11.76 4.19 0.29
CA ALA A 101 -11.53 3.66 -1.05
C ALA A 101 -10.12 4.04 -1.51
N GLN A 102 -9.44 3.08 -2.12
CA GLN A 102 -8.22 3.27 -2.90
C GLN A 102 -8.56 3.66 -4.35
N PRO A 103 -7.60 4.17 -5.14
CA PRO A 103 -7.82 4.54 -6.54
C PRO A 103 -8.40 3.42 -7.42
N ASN A 104 -8.11 2.15 -7.09
CA ASN A 104 -8.62 0.97 -7.79
C ASN A 104 -9.96 0.43 -7.22
N ASP A 105 -10.68 1.23 -6.43
CA ASP A 105 -11.96 0.92 -5.78
C ASP A 105 -11.89 -0.23 -4.76
N THR A 106 -10.70 -0.62 -4.30
CA THR A 106 -10.56 -1.49 -3.13
C THR A 106 -10.57 -0.67 -1.85
N ILE A 107 -10.72 -1.33 -0.69
CA ILE A 107 -10.71 -0.65 0.60
C ILE A 107 -9.43 -0.85 1.39
N ASP A 108 -9.08 0.19 2.15
CA ASP A 108 -8.23 0.10 3.32
C ASP A 108 -9.04 0.35 4.59
N VAL A 109 -8.60 -0.27 5.68
CA VAL A 109 -9.20 -0.11 7.01
C VAL A 109 -8.17 0.55 7.92
N MET A 110 -8.52 1.66 8.54
CA MET A 110 -7.67 2.38 9.49
C MET A 110 -8.34 2.44 10.85
N ILE A 111 -7.53 2.31 11.90
CA ILE A 111 -7.92 2.51 13.28
C ILE A 111 -7.02 3.58 13.86
N TYR A 112 -7.62 4.61 14.43
CA TYR A 112 -6.93 5.66 15.15
C TYR A 112 -7.05 5.40 16.64
N LEU A 113 -5.93 5.52 17.34
CA LEU A 113 -5.80 5.27 18.77
C LEU A 113 -4.60 6.05 19.33
N PRO A 114 -4.45 6.23 20.65
CA PRO A 114 -3.33 7.00 21.19
C PRO A 114 -1.96 6.40 20.83
N GLY A 115 -0.96 7.23 20.53
CA GLY A 115 0.37 6.78 20.05
C GLY A 115 1.16 5.93 21.05
N ASP A 116 0.78 5.93 22.33
CA ASP A 116 1.41 5.12 23.38
C ASP A 116 0.90 3.66 23.43
N LYS A 117 -0.10 3.30 22.62
CA LYS A 117 -0.75 1.97 22.67
C LYS A 117 -0.10 0.90 21.80
N LYS A 118 1.08 1.14 21.21
CA LYS A 118 1.84 0.10 20.48
C LYS A 118 2.00 -1.18 21.31
N ALA A 119 2.23 -1.04 22.62
CA ALA A 119 2.39 -2.19 23.52
C ALA A 119 1.15 -3.11 23.56
N VAL A 120 -0.05 -2.56 23.43
CA VAL A 120 -1.30 -3.35 23.41
C VAL A 120 -1.40 -4.19 22.14
N ILE A 121 -0.94 -3.64 21.01
CA ILE A 121 -0.86 -4.35 19.72
C ILE A 121 0.18 -5.48 19.82
N GLU A 122 1.35 -5.19 20.40
CA GLU A 122 2.40 -6.20 20.59
C GLU A 122 2.01 -7.30 21.59
N GLU A 123 1.18 -7.01 22.58
CA GLU A 123 0.61 -8.02 23.46
C GLU A 123 -0.33 -8.97 22.68
N ALA A 124 -1.07 -8.45 21.71
CA ALA A 124 -2.01 -9.22 20.89
C ALA A 124 -1.32 -10.10 19.83
N TRP A 125 -0.32 -9.55 19.14
CA TRP A 125 0.28 -10.17 17.93
C TRP A 125 1.78 -10.49 18.06
N GLY A 126 2.40 -10.15 19.19
CA GLY A 126 3.84 -10.24 19.36
C GLY A 126 4.60 -9.06 18.76
N LYS A 127 5.93 -9.17 18.73
CA LYS A 127 6.80 -8.12 18.18
C LYS A 127 6.59 -7.99 16.67
N GLY A 128 6.31 -6.77 16.22
CA GLY A 128 6.26 -6.45 14.80
C GLY A 128 7.65 -6.17 14.22
N GLN A 129 7.71 -6.06 12.90
CA GLN A 129 8.91 -5.68 12.17
C GLN A 129 8.97 -4.16 12.03
N ASP A 130 10.02 -3.54 12.57
CA ASP A 130 10.26 -2.11 12.39
C ASP A 130 10.84 -1.85 10.99
N VAL A 131 10.22 -0.92 10.27
CA VAL A 131 10.60 -0.49 8.92
C VAL A 131 10.53 1.03 8.81
N ASP A 132 11.14 1.57 7.78
CA ASP A 132 11.00 2.97 7.42
C ASP A 132 10.11 3.12 6.18
N ARG A 133 9.10 3.98 6.24
CA ARG A 133 8.18 4.31 5.13
C ARG A 133 8.26 5.81 4.86
N GLY A 134 9.00 6.21 3.82
CA GLY A 134 9.13 7.61 3.44
C GLY A 134 9.77 8.48 4.52
N GLY A 135 10.79 7.96 5.21
CA GLY A 135 11.46 8.67 6.31
C GLY A 135 10.72 8.59 7.66
N LYS A 136 9.62 7.84 7.73
CA LYS A 136 8.83 7.65 8.95
C LYS A 136 8.98 6.22 9.48
N PRO A 137 9.27 6.05 10.78
CA PRO A 137 9.27 4.73 11.38
C PRO A 137 7.85 4.16 11.41
N VAL A 138 7.73 2.91 11.00
CA VAL A 138 6.48 2.14 10.99
C VAL A 138 6.78 0.76 11.55
N THR A 139 5.87 0.18 12.32
CA THR A 139 5.96 -1.22 12.76
C THR A 139 4.91 -2.03 12.02
N VAL A 140 5.29 -3.18 11.48
CA VAL A 140 4.42 -3.98 10.61
C VAL A 140 4.26 -5.39 11.16
N TRP A 141 3.04 -5.89 11.14
CA TRP A 141 2.71 -7.28 11.42
C TRP A 141 2.08 -7.91 10.20
N PHE A 142 2.38 -9.19 9.98
CA PHE A 142 1.98 -9.92 8.79
C PHE A 142 1.15 -11.14 9.19
N ASN A 143 0.08 -11.38 8.46
CA ASN A 143 -0.62 -12.66 8.46
C ASN A 143 -0.59 -13.23 7.05
N ALA A 144 0.35 -14.15 6.82
CA ALA A 144 0.56 -14.76 5.51
C ALA A 144 -0.63 -15.62 5.07
N ASP A 145 -1.40 -16.19 6.00
CA ASP A 145 -2.54 -17.06 5.69
C ASP A 145 -3.69 -16.27 5.08
N THR A 146 -4.01 -15.11 5.65
CA THR A 146 -5.10 -14.25 5.17
C THR A 146 -4.66 -13.21 4.13
N GLY A 147 -3.36 -12.99 3.95
CA GLY A 147 -2.83 -11.94 3.08
C GLY A 147 -3.09 -10.53 3.63
N VAL A 148 -3.22 -10.40 4.95
CA VAL A 148 -3.42 -9.10 5.62
C VAL A 148 -2.17 -8.71 6.37
N ARG A 149 -1.76 -7.45 6.21
CA ARG A 149 -0.76 -6.83 7.08
C ARG A 149 -1.36 -5.65 7.83
N ALA A 150 -0.84 -5.40 9.02
CA ALA A 150 -1.17 -4.21 9.80
C ALA A 150 0.09 -3.36 9.94
N ALA A 151 -0.01 -2.06 9.69
CA ALA A 151 1.06 -1.09 9.80
C ALA A 151 0.71 -0.05 10.86
N TRP A 152 1.53 0.03 11.90
CA TRP A 152 1.44 1.02 12.97
C TRP A 152 2.37 2.19 12.69
N SER A 153 1.83 3.40 12.73
CA SER A 153 2.61 4.63 12.64
C SER A 153 2.12 5.64 13.68
N VAL A 154 3.00 6.56 14.08
CA VAL A 154 2.66 7.65 15.00
C VAL A 154 2.82 8.97 14.26
N GLY A 155 1.74 9.77 14.26
CA GLY A 155 1.68 11.11 13.71
C GLY A 155 2.41 12.14 14.56
N SER A 156 2.53 13.36 14.03
CA SER A 156 3.19 14.48 14.72
C SER A 156 2.42 14.98 15.95
N ASP A 157 1.12 14.71 16.00
CA ASP A 157 0.21 15.01 17.11
C ASP A 157 0.21 13.92 18.19
N ASN A 158 1.11 12.94 18.09
CA ASN A 158 1.15 11.74 18.94
C ASN A 158 -0.10 10.85 18.81
N GLY A 159 -0.90 11.06 17.76
CA GLY A 159 -1.95 10.15 17.33
C GLY A 159 -1.35 8.92 16.66
N GLY A 160 -1.84 7.75 17.01
CA GLY A 160 -1.44 6.49 16.40
C GLY A 160 -2.42 6.06 15.31
N GLU A 161 -1.89 5.57 14.21
CA GLU A 161 -2.66 4.98 13.10
C GLU A 161 -2.23 3.53 12.91
N LEU A 162 -3.20 2.63 13.04
CA LEU A 162 -3.08 1.23 12.68
C LEU A 162 -3.84 0.98 11.37
N ARG A 163 -3.10 0.85 10.28
CA ARG A 163 -3.65 0.64 8.92
C ARG A 163 -3.56 -0.81 8.52
N PHE A 164 -4.65 -1.39 8.05
CA PHE A 164 -4.70 -2.73 7.49
C PHE A 164 -4.72 -2.67 5.96
N GLU A 165 -3.79 -3.38 5.34
CA GLU A 165 -3.61 -3.43 3.89
C GLU A 165 -3.59 -4.91 3.45
N ALA A 166 -4.05 -5.17 2.22
CA ALA A 166 -3.84 -6.45 1.58
C ALA A 166 -2.38 -6.55 1.11
N TYR A 167 -1.81 -7.74 1.17
CA TYR A 167 -0.51 -8.05 0.56
C TYR A 167 -0.48 -9.52 0.14
N THR A 168 0.44 -9.87 -0.74
CA THR A 168 0.67 -11.26 -1.17
C THR A 168 2.09 -11.67 -0.80
N PRO A 169 2.25 -12.69 0.08
CA PRO A 169 3.54 -13.30 0.35
C PRO A 169 4.33 -13.56 -0.92
N LEU A 170 5.62 -13.19 -1.00
CA LEU A 170 6.37 -13.36 -2.26
C LEU A 170 6.36 -14.82 -2.73
N ALA A 171 6.46 -15.77 -1.80
CA ALA A 171 6.33 -17.19 -2.11
C ALA A 171 4.97 -17.53 -2.77
N LYS A 172 3.87 -16.91 -2.33
CA LYS A 172 2.54 -17.09 -2.92
C LYS A 172 2.41 -16.35 -4.27
N LEU A 173 2.95 -15.14 -4.37
CA LEU A 173 2.96 -14.35 -5.60
C LEU A 173 3.69 -15.08 -6.73
N LEU A 174 4.85 -15.66 -6.40
CA LEU A 174 5.61 -16.47 -7.32
C LEU A 174 4.93 -17.83 -7.57
N GLY A 175 4.32 -18.44 -6.55
CA GLY A 175 3.59 -19.71 -6.63
C GLY A 175 4.48 -20.92 -6.91
N GLU A 176 3.85 -22.05 -7.25
CA GLU A 176 4.52 -23.30 -7.56
C GLU A 176 4.89 -23.44 -9.05
N GLY A 177 5.86 -24.30 -9.36
CA GLY A 177 6.29 -24.57 -10.72
C GLY A 177 7.11 -23.44 -11.36
N PRO A 178 7.38 -23.50 -12.67
CA PRO A 178 8.28 -22.56 -13.34
C PRO A 178 7.63 -21.19 -13.61
N GLN A 179 6.30 -21.13 -13.74
CA GLN A 179 5.53 -19.90 -13.95
C GLN A 179 5.38 -19.08 -12.68
N ILE A 180 5.15 -17.77 -12.84
CA ILE A 180 4.75 -16.88 -11.74
C ILE A 180 3.23 -16.96 -11.61
N ALA A 181 2.71 -17.30 -10.42
CA ALA A 181 1.27 -17.52 -10.23
C ALA A 181 0.42 -16.29 -10.60
N ALA A 182 0.88 -15.09 -10.24
CA ALA A 182 0.20 -13.85 -10.61
C ALA A 182 0.25 -13.54 -12.13
N LEU A 183 1.11 -14.22 -12.90
CA LEU A 183 1.32 -14.02 -14.34
C LEU A 183 1.11 -15.33 -15.13
N ALA A 184 0.06 -16.09 -14.79
CA ALA A 184 -0.20 -17.40 -15.38
C ALA A 184 -0.71 -17.35 -16.84
N LYS A 185 -1.14 -16.18 -17.35
CA LYS A 185 -1.72 -16.03 -18.68
C LYS A 185 -0.63 -15.65 -19.71
N PRO A 186 -0.69 -16.14 -20.96
CA PRO A 186 0.29 -15.77 -21.99
C PRO A 186 0.29 -14.26 -22.27
N PHE A 187 1.46 -13.63 -22.16
CA PHE A 187 1.64 -12.18 -22.41
C PHE A 187 2.60 -11.88 -23.57
N ALA A 188 3.47 -12.81 -23.96
CA ALA A 188 4.44 -12.57 -25.02
C ALA A 188 3.72 -12.27 -26.35
N GLY A 189 4.20 -11.27 -27.08
CA GLY A 189 3.59 -10.80 -28.32
C GLY A 189 2.39 -9.85 -28.16
N LYS A 190 1.99 -9.51 -26.91
CA LYS A 190 0.94 -8.52 -26.63
C LYS A 190 1.48 -7.10 -26.59
N THR A 191 0.67 -6.09 -26.90
CA THR A 191 0.97 -4.70 -26.56
C THR A 191 0.73 -4.44 -25.07
N GLN A 192 1.14 -3.28 -24.59
CA GLN A 192 0.84 -2.85 -23.22
C GLN A 192 -0.67 -2.73 -22.96
N ASP A 193 -1.46 -2.26 -23.92
CA ASP A 193 -2.92 -2.19 -23.76
C ASP A 193 -3.58 -3.57 -23.80
N GLU A 194 -3.07 -4.48 -24.64
CA GLU A 194 -3.51 -5.87 -24.63
C GLU A 194 -3.19 -6.54 -23.29
N LEU A 195 -2.08 -6.19 -22.63
CA LEU A 195 -1.72 -6.72 -21.31
C LEU A 195 -2.77 -6.38 -20.24
N LYS A 196 -3.34 -5.18 -20.28
CA LYS A 196 -4.44 -4.77 -19.38
C LYS A 196 -5.69 -5.64 -19.58
N THR A 197 -5.95 -6.08 -20.81
CA THR A 197 -7.04 -7.01 -21.14
C THR A 197 -6.73 -8.45 -20.70
N VAL A 198 -5.46 -8.85 -20.73
CA VAL A 198 -5.03 -10.17 -20.24
C VAL A 198 -5.14 -10.23 -18.71
N TYR A 199 -4.78 -9.16 -18.01
CA TYR A 199 -4.75 -9.07 -16.55
C TYR A 199 -5.60 -7.92 -16.00
N PRO A 200 -6.92 -7.89 -16.26
CA PRO A 200 -7.79 -6.80 -15.81
C PRO A 200 -7.82 -6.69 -14.27
N GLU A 201 -7.63 -7.80 -13.56
CA GLU A 201 -7.57 -7.87 -12.10
C GLU A 201 -6.33 -7.18 -11.51
N LEU A 202 -5.30 -6.95 -12.31
CA LEU A 202 -4.04 -6.32 -11.91
C LEU A 202 -3.95 -4.86 -12.37
N VAL A 203 -5.01 -4.31 -12.97
CA VAL A 203 -4.96 -2.93 -13.48
C VAL A 203 -5.15 -1.93 -12.34
N ALA A 204 -4.16 -1.06 -12.14
CA ALA A 204 -4.18 0.08 -11.24
C ALA A 204 -3.54 1.30 -11.95
N ASP A 205 -4.19 2.48 -11.87
CA ASP A 205 -3.70 3.73 -12.47
C ASP A 205 -3.21 3.61 -13.93
N ASP A 206 -3.98 2.90 -14.76
CA ASP A 206 -3.70 2.60 -16.18
C ASP A 206 -2.44 1.73 -16.43
N ARG A 207 -1.97 1.02 -15.40
CA ARG A 207 -0.83 0.10 -15.46
C ARG A 207 -1.23 -1.27 -14.92
N VAL A 208 -0.46 -2.28 -15.29
CA VAL A 208 -0.56 -3.61 -14.66
C VAL A 208 0.41 -3.63 -13.48
N GLU A 209 -0.08 -3.93 -12.30
CA GLU A 209 0.68 -3.97 -11.06
C GLU A 209 0.37 -5.25 -10.30
N LEU A 210 1.40 -5.89 -9.74
CA LEU A 210 1.20 -7.06 -8.88
C LEU A 210 0.77 -6.58 -7.48
N PRO A 211 0.11 -7.41 -6.68
CA PRO A 211 -0.12 -7.10 -5.28
C PRO A 211 1.21 -6.89 -4.54
N ALA A 212 1.25 -5.92 -3.62
CA ALA A 212 2.44 -5.69 -2.80
C ALA A 212 2.84 -6.94 -2.00
N THR A 213 4.15 -7.14 -1.85
CA THR A 213 4.75 -8.15 -0.97
C THR A 213 5.07 -7.56 0.42
N GLU A 214 5.59 -8.40 1.32
CA GLU A 214 6.00 -8.03 2.68
C GLU A 214 7.14 -7.00 2.72
N TRP A 215 7.83 -6.75 1.60
CA TRP A 215 8.89 -5.75 1.50
C TRP A 215 8.44 -4.42 0.88
N GLU A 216 7.19 -4.31 0.41
CA GLU A 216 6.72 -3.16 -0.37
C GLU A 216 5.70 -2.30 0.36
N PHE A 217 5.94 -0.99 0.43
CA PHE A 217 5.10 -0.03 1.13
C PHE A 217 4.46 0.95 0.15
N GLY A 218 3.53 0.47 -0.69
CA GLY A 218 2.89 1.29 -1.72
C GLY A 218 1.60 0.73 -2.31
N GLY A 219 1.04 -0.33 -1.73
CA GLY A 219 -0.18 -0.98 -2.22
C GLY A 219 0.02 -1.93 -3.41
N SER A 220 1.11 -1.81 -4.16
CA SER A 220 1.38 -2.64 -5.33
C SER A 220 2.87 -2.73 -5.71
N THR A 221 3.19 -3.66 -6.62
CA THR A 221 4.47 -3.85 -7.29
C THR A 221 4.32 -3.48 -8.76
N PRO A 222 4.95 -2.40 -9.26
CA PRO A 222 4.87 -2.04 -10.66
C PRO A 222 5.45 -3.12 -11.58
N LEU A 223 4.67 -3.55 -12.58
CA LEU A 223 5.14 -4.48 -13.61
C LEU A 223 5.66 -3.68 -14.81
N SER A 224 6.94 -3.88 -15.14
CA SER A 224 7.63 -3.18 -16.22
C SER A 224 7.62 -4.05 -17.50
N PRO A 225 6.88 -3.66 -18.56
CA PRO A 225 6.97 -4.34 -19.84
C PRO A 225 8.23 -3.96 -20.60
N TYR A 226 8.86 -4.94 -21.25
CA TYR A 226 9.99 -4.75 -22.16
C TYR A 226 9.54 -5.11 -23.58
N PRO A 227 9.11 -4.13 -24.38
CA PRO A 227 8.65 -4.36 -25.75
C PRO A 227 9.82 -4.41 -26.75
N MET A 228 9.68 -5.29 -27.74
CA MET A 228 10.44 -5.31 -28.98
C MET A 228 9.44 -5.15 -30.14
N ASP A 229 9.67 -4.20 -31.04
CA ASP A 229 8.75 -3.86 -32.14
C ASP A 229 7.30 -3.60 -31.68
N GLY A 230 7.14 -2.96 -30.52
CA GLY A 230 5.83 -2.61 -29.93
C GLY A 230 5.09 -3.79 -29.29
N LYS A 231 5.70 -4.98 -29.24
CA LYS A 231 5.16 -6.18 -28.59
C LYS A 231 6.01 -6.60 -27.40
N ILE A 232 5.39 -6.95 -26.29
CA ILE A 232 6.04 -7.39 -25.06
C ILE A 232 6.77 -8.70 -25.32
N GLU A 233 8.07 -8.71 -25.05
CA GLU A 233 8.89 -9.92 -25.07
C GLU A 233 9.10 -10.48 -23.67
N SER A 234 9.30 -9.58 -22.70
CA SER A 234 9.45 -9.91 -21.29
C SER A 234 8.76 -8.89 -20.38
N LEU A 235 8.47 -9.32 -19.16
CA LEU A 235 7.99 -8.48 -18.07
C LEU A 235 9.04 -8.53 -16.96
N ALA A 236 9.21 -7.45 -16.20
CA ALA A 236 10.00 -7.49 -14.97
C ALA A 236 9.32 -6.75 -13.83
N PHE A 237 9.64 -7.15 -12.61
CA PHE A 237 9.27 -6.44 -11.40
C PHE A 237 10.42 -6.54 -10.40
N SER A 238 10.43 -5.65 -9.41
CA SER A 238 11.52 -5.58 -8.43
C SER A 238 10.97 -5.69 -7.02
N ILE A 239 11.62 -6.50 -6.19
CA ILE A 239 11.35 -6.60 -4.76
C ILE A 239 12.40 -5.74 -4.04
N PRO A 240 12.00 -4.66 -3.35
CA PRO A 240 12.93 -3.82 -2.61
C PRO A 240 13.43 -4.54 -1.35
N PHE A 241 14.60 -4.14 -0.86
CA PHE A 241 15.12 -4.55 0.44
C PHE A 241 15.97 -3.42 1.05
N LYS A 242 16.14 -3.43 2.37
CA LYS A 242 16.94 -2.43 3.10
C LYS A 242 18.18 -3.01 3.77
N THR A 243 18.17 -4.31 4.06
CA THR A 243 19.27 -4.99 4.76
C THR A 243 19.74 -6.22 4.00
N ALA A 244 20.96 -6.67 4.28
CA ALA A 244 21.52 -7.88 3.68
C ALA A 244 20.72 -9.13 4.08
N GLU A 245 20.13 -9.15 5.28
CA GLU A 245 19.27 -10.22 5.75
C GLU A 245 17.99 -10.31 4.91
N GLN A 246 17.33 -9.17 4.65
CA GLN A 246 16.15 -9.12 3.77
C GLN A 246 16.49 -9.57 2.35
N GLN A 247 17.62 -9.11 1.81
CA GLN A 247 18.11 -9.56 0.52
C GLN A 247 18.28 -11.10 0.49
N ALA A 248 18.91 -11.66 1.52
CA ALA A 248 19.12 -13.10 1.63
C ALA A 248 17.80 -13.89 1.75
N GLU A 249 16.82 -13.36 2.48
CA GLU A 249 15.48 -13.94 2.58
C GLU A 249 14.75 -13.97 1.23
N ILE A 250 14.77 -12.86 0.48
CA ILE A 250 14.19 -12.79 -0.87
C ILE A 250 14.87 -13.81 -1.79
N MET A 251 16.21 -13.85 -1.78
CA MET A 251 16.96 -14.81 -2.59
C MET A 251 16.66 -16.25 -2.19
N LYS A 252 16.45 -16.54 -0.89
CA LYS A 252 16.04 -17.87 -0.43
C LYS A 252 14.68 -18.27 -1.00
N VAL A 253 13.71 -17.35 -1.09
CA VAL A 253 12.40 -17.61 -1.71
C VAL A 253 12.57 -17.93 -3.20
N ILE A 254 13.39 -17.14 -3.92
CA ILE A 254 13.70 -17.35 -5.34
C ILE A 254 14.37 -18.72 -5.57
N GLU A 255 15.39 -19.06 -4.78
CA GLU A 255 16.11 -20.32 -4.87
C GLU A 255 15.24 -21.53 -4.48
N THR A 256 14.31 -21.35 -3.54
CA THR A 256 13.34 -22.40 -3.20
C THR A 256 12.43 -22.71 -4.40
N LYS A 257 12.04 -21.69 -5.17
CA LYS A 257 11.16 -21.86 -6.33
C LYS A 257 11.87 -22.46 -7.54
N TRP A 258 13.01 -21.90 -7.94
CA TRP A 258 13.65 -22.24 -9.21
C TRP A 258 14.98 -22.99 -9.08
N GLY A 259 15.44 -23.22 -7.85
CA GLY A 259 16.76 -23.77 -7.55
C GLY A 259 17.86 -22.72 -7.69
N LYS A 260 19.11 -23.18 -7.74
CA LYS A 260 20.28 -22.32 -7.95
C LYS A 260 20.33 -21.76 -9.36
N ALA A 261 21.00 -20.61 -9.52
CA ALA A 261 21.33 -20.04 -10.82
C ALA A 261 22.03 -21.06 -11.75
N LYS A 262 21.60 -21.08 -13.02
CA LYS A 262 22.07 -21.98 -14.09
C LYS A 262 23.11 -21.32 -15.01
N GLY A 263 23.46 -20.05 -14.75
CA GLY A 263 24.40 -19.26 -15.53
C GLY A 263 24.26 -17.77 -15.27
N LYS A 264 25.20 -16.99 -15.78
CA LYS A 264 25.09 -15.52 -15.85
C LYS A 264 24.33 -15.13 -17.12
N VAL A 265 23.65 -13.99 -17.08
CA VAL A 265 23.11 -13.34 -18.28
C VAL A 265 24.23 -12.56 -18.94
N ASP A 266 24.39 -12.70 -20.25
CA ASP A 266 25.43 -11.99 -20.97
C ASP A 266 25.17 -10.47 -20.93
N PHE A 267 26.24 -9.68 -20.83
CA PHE A 267 26.21 -8.22 -20.86
C PHE A 267 25.40 -7.51 -19.76
N THR A 268 24.87 -8.24 -18.78
CA THR A 268 24.12 -7.68 -17.64
C THR A 268 24.79 -8.09 -16.33
N GLU A 269 25.50 -7.14 -15.71
CA GLU A 269 26.16 -7.39 -14.43
C GLU A 269 25.14 -7.75 -13.34
N GLY A 270 25.50 -8.69 -12.46
CA GLY A 270 24.64 -9.16 -11.37
C GLY A 270 23.42 -9.97 -11.81
N ALA A 271 23.21 -10.23 -13.10
CA ALA A 271 22.06 -10.99 -13.60
C ALA A 271 22.38 -12.48 -13.83
N PHE A 272 21.46 -13.32 -13.39
CA PHE A 272 21.59 -14.77 -13.41
C PHE A 272 20.35 -15.44 -13.97
N VAL A 273 20.54 -16.51 -14.75
CA VAL A 273 19.45 -17.29 -15.32
C VAL A 273 19.01 -18.38 -14.35
N TYR A 274 17.74 -18.41 -13.96
CA TYR A 274 17.15 -19.41 -13.07
C TYR A 274 16.31 -20.45 -13.82
N ASN A 275 15.72 -20.08 -14.96
CA ASN A 275 15.05 -21.01 -15.85
C ASN A 275 15.38 -20.67 -17.30
N LYS A 276 15.89 -21.65 -18.07
CA LYS A 276 16.24 -21.51 -19.49
C LYS A 276 15.11 -21.90 -20.45
N LYS A 277 14.07 -22.53 -19.93
CA LYS A 277 12.90 -22.97 -20.69
C LYS A 277 11.79 -21.96 -20.51
N ASP A 278 10.80 -21.92 -21.40
CA ASP A 278 9.61 -21.10 -21.22
C ASP A 278 8.88 -21.45 -19.90
N PRO A 279 8.66 -20.49 -18.98
CA PRO A 279 9.10 -19.10 -19.05
C PRO A 279 10.59 -18.93 -18.74
N HIS A 280 11.34 -18.23 -19.59
CA HIS A 280 12.72 -17.86 -19.25
C HIS A 280 12.69 -16.94 -18.03
N ILE A 281 13.53 -17.22 -17.03
CA ILE A 281 13.58 -16.46 -15.77
C ILE A 281 15.01 -15.97 -15.55
N GLU A 282 15.13 -14.66 -15.42
CA GLU A 282 16.36 -13.97 -15.01
C GLU A 282 16.12 -13.26 -13.68
N VAL A 283 17.13 -13.29 -12.82
CA VAL A 283 17.14 -12.53 -11.56
C VAL A 283 18.39 -11.67 -11.54
N THR A 284 18.19 -10.36 -11.46
CA THR A 284 19.26 -9.37 -11.31
C THR A 284 19.42 -9.03 -9.83
N GLN A 285 20.57 -9.39 -9.29
CA GLN A 285 21.01 -9.00 -7.96
C GLN A 285 21.53 -7.56 -7.94
N PRO A 286 21.62 -6.94 -6.77
CA PRO A 286 22.18 -5.59 -6.61
C PRO A 286 23.60 -5.48 -7.16
N ASP A 287 23.86 -4.44 -7.95
CA ASP A 287 25.15 -4.16 -8.63
C ASP A 287 25.83 -2.88 -8.12
N GLY A 288 25.34 -2.31 -7.01
CA GLY A 288 25.84 -1.04 -6.46
C GLY A 288 25.41 0.21 -7.24
N GLY A 289 24.73 0.05 -8.38
CA GLY A 289 24.20 1.12 -9.21
C GLY A 289 22.73 1.46 -8.89
N TYR A 290 21.92 1.64 -9.93
CA TYR A 290 20.47 1.95 -9.81
C TYR A 290 19.63 0.81 -9.20
N ASN A 291 20.23 -0.37 -8.96
CA ASN A 291 19.59 -1.55 -8.40
C ASN A 291 20.12 -1.91 -7.00
N LYS A 292 20.80 -0.99 -6.31
CA LYS A 292 21.49 -1.29 -5.03
C LYS A 292 20.57 -1.80 -3.90
N ASP A 293 19.28 -1.55 -3.97
CA ASP A 293 18.28 -1.79 -2.92
C ASP A 293 17.08 -2.60 -3.41
N LYS A 294 17.23 -3.35 -4.52
CA LYS A 294 16.17 -4.20 -5.06
C LYS A 294 16.70 -5.42 -5.81
N ILE A 295 15.93 -6.49 -5.77
CA ILE A 295 16.13 -7.70 -6.60
C ILE A 295 15.11 -7.64 -7.73
N THR A 296 15.57 -7.70 -8.98
CA THR A 296 14.67 -7.65 -10.15
C THR A 296 14.48 -9.04 -10.72
N ILE A 297 13.22 -9.45 -10.89
CA ILE A 297 12.83 -10.70 -11.53
C ILE A 297 12.27 -10.36 -12.91
N ARG A 298 12.89 -10.90 -13.96
CA ARG A 298 12.40 -10.82 -15.34
C ARG A 298 11.88 -12.18 -15.79
N ILE A 299 10.72 -12.15 -16.46
CA ILE A 299 10.03 -13.32 -17.01
C ILE A 299 9.77 -13.14 -18.51
N GLY A 300 10.04 -14.20 -19.28
CA GLY A 300 10.00 -14.15 -20.75
C GLY A 300 11.35 -13.75 -21.34
N GLY A 301 11.36 -13.38 -22.62
CA GLY A 301 12.61 -13.20 -23.37
C GLY A 301 13.16 -14.51 -23.95
N LYS A 302 14.14 -14.36 -24.85
CA LYS A 302 14.95 -15.46 -25.40
C LYS A 302 16.31 -15.55 -24.73
#